data_AF-A0A1M2V0T8-F1
#
_entry.id   AF-A0A1M2V0T8-F1
#
_cell.length_a   1.000
_cell.length_b   1.000
_cell.length_c   1.000
_cell.angle_alpha   90.00
_cell.angle_beta   90.00
_cell.angle_gamma   90.00
#
_symmetry.space_group_name_H-M   'P 1'
#
loop_
_entity.id
_entity.type
_entity.pdbx_description
1 polymer ?
#
loop_
_entity_poly.entity_id
_entity_poly.type
_entity_poly.pdbx_seq_one_letter_code
_entity_poly.pdbx_strand_id
1 'polypeptide(L)'
;MKYRPSNGTEGAIFQERFCENCAHDDYDLEAGTGKSCDILMRTMLHGVDDPEYPKEWQQEPGEQPRCTAFLSHDAEPMKPKCPNTIDLFEG
;
A
#
# COMPACT_ATOMS: atom_id res chain seq x y z
N MET A 1 5.07 13.27 -0.36
CA MET A 1 6.48 13.02 0.08
C MET A 1 6.64 11.62 0.69
N LYS A 2 7.86 11.05 0.83
CA LYS A 2 8.08 9.77 1.53
C LYS A 2 7.52 9.85 2.95
N TYR A 3 6.68 8.90 3.32
CA TYR A 3 6.02 8.85 4.62
C TYR A 3 6.80 7.94 5.59
N ARG A 4 7.02 8.45 6.80
CA ARG A 4 7.51 7.69 7.95
C ARG A 4 6.55 7.97 9.12
N PRO A 5 6.01 6.93 9.78
CA PRO A 5 5.18 7.14 10.97
C PRO A 5 5.94 7.86 12.07
N SER A 6 5.26 8.75 12.77
CA SER A 6 5.85 9.54 13.86
C SER A 6 6.09 8.71 15.12
N ASN A 7 5.34 7.62 15.28
CA ASN A 7 5.45 6.69 16.41
C ASN A 7 4.91 5.29 16.04
N GLY A 8 5.08 4.34 16.97
CA GLY A 8 4.65 2.95 16.77
C GLY A 8 3.14 2.77 16.58
N THR A 9 2.32 3.57 17.27
CA THR A 9 0.85 3.50 17.13
C THR A 9 0.40 3.95 15.75
N GLU A 10 0.93 5.07 15.25
CA GLU A 10 0.67 5.53 13.89
C GLU A 10 1.13 4.50 12.85
N GLY A 11 2.30 3.88 13.07
CA GLY A 11 2.82 2.83 12.22
C GLY A 11 1.93 1.58 12.20
N ALA A 12 1.40 1.17 13.35
CA ALA A 12 0.48 0.04 13.44
C ALA A 12 -0.84 0.33 12.71
N ILE A 13 -1.44 1.51 12.92
CA ILE A 13 -2.67 1.91 12.21
C ILE A 13 -2.47 1.92 10.69
N PHE A 14 -1.32 2.40 10.21
CA PHE A 14 -0.99 2.38 8.79
C PHE A 14 -0.85 0.94 8.26
N GLN A 15 -0.15 0.08 8.99
CA GLN A 15 0.05 -1.32 8.59
C GLN A 15 -1.25 -2.13 8.60
N GLU A 16 -2.09 -1.96 9.61
CA GLU A 16 -3.44 -2.56 9.70
C GLU A 16 -4.29 -2.17 8.48
N ARG A 17 -4.28 -0.89 8.13
CA ARG A 17 -5.08 -0.37 7.01
C ARG A 17 -4.60 -0.86 5.64
N PHE A 18 -3.30 -1.12 5.48
CA PHE A 18 -2.70 -1.42 4.18
C PHE A 18 -2.00 -2.77 4.17
N CYS A 19 -0.88 -2.90 4.88
CA CYS A 19 0.01 -4.05 4.78
C CYS A 19 -0.65 -5.37 5.17
N GLU A 20 -1.42 -5.41 6.26
CA GLU A 20 -2.09 -6.63 6.74
C GLU A 20 -3.15 -7.16 5.76
N ASN A 21 -3.64 -6.32 4.86
CA ASN A 21 -4.65 -6.66 3.87
C ASN A 21 -4.11 -6.63 2.43
N CYS A 22 -2.79 -6.55 2.25
CA CYS A 22 -2.19 -6.37 0.94
C CYS A 22 -1.84 -7.71 0.26
N ALA A 23 -2.29 -7.91 -0.97
CA ALA A 23 -1.98 -9.08 -1.80
C ALA A 23 -0.47 -9.25 -2.15
N HIS A 24 0.37 -8.29 -1.80
CA HIS A 24 1.83 -8.43 -1.87
C HIS A 24 2.43 -9.15 -0.66
N ASP A 25 1.64 -9.40 0.39
CA ASP A 25 2.00 -10.18 1.57
C ASP A 25 1.12 -11.44 1.64
N ASP A 26 1.64 -12.56 1.13
CA ASP A 26 0.97 -13.87 1.11
C ASP A 26 1.69 -14.90 1.99
N TYR A 27 2.49 -14.43 2.95
CA TYR A 27 3.24 -15.30 3.85
C TYR A 27 2.34 -16.01 4.86
N ASP A 28 2.32 -17.33 4.81
CA ASP A 28 1.63 -18.20 5.75
C ASP A 28 2.56 -18.52 6.93
N LEU A 29 2.18 -18.06 8.14
CA LEU A 29 2.94 -18.28 9.37
C LEU A 29 2.93 -19.74 9.85
N GLU A 30 1.86 -20.49 9.60
CA GLU A 30 1.73 -21.89 10.03
C GLU A 30 2.51 -22.81 9.10
N ALA A 31 2.40 -22.60 7.79
CA ALA A 31 3.13 -23.36 6.78
C ALA A 31 4.60 -22.92 6.65
N GLY A 32 4.93 -21.68 7.04
CA GLY A 32 6.25 -21.09 6.86
C GLY A 32 6.62 -20.87 5.40
N THR A 33 5.62 -20.58 4.55
CA THR A 33 5.78 -20.45 3.10
C THR A 33 5.05 -19.23 2.56
N GLY A 34 5.45 -18.72 1.40
CA GLY A 34 4.88 -17.52 0.79
C GLY A 34 5.90 -16.41 0.70
N LYS A 35 5.43 -15.18 0.49
CA LYS A 35 6.25 -13.98 0.31
C LYS A 35 5.70 -12.86 1.19
N SER A 36 6.61 -12.21 1.91
CA SER A 36 6.28 -10.97 2.60
C SER A 36 6.37 -9.77 1.66
N CYS A 37 5.63 -8.72 1.98
CA CYS A 37 5.68 -7.49 1.20
C CYS A 37 7.05 -6.79 1.31
N ASP A 38 7.80 -6.73 0.20
CA ASP A 38 9.13 -6.10 0.14
C ASP A 38 9.12 -4.63 0.57
N ILE A 39 8.05 -3.91 0.22
CA ILE A 39 7.87 -2.50 0.59
C ILE A 39 7.84 -2.37 2.12
N LEU A 40 7.05 -3.18 2.82
CA LEU A 40 6.99 -3.18 4.27
C LEU A 40 8.36 -3.49 4.87
N MET A 41 9.04 -4.53 4.37
CA MET A 41 10.36 -4.92 4.86
C MET A 41 11.40 -3.81 4.73
N ARG A 42 11.40 -3.08 3.62
CA ARG A 42 12.33 -1.97 3.41
C ARG A 42 12.08 -0.78 4.33
N THR A 43 10.85 -0.54 4.79
CA THR A 43 10.58 0.49 5.82
C THR A 43 11.16 0.12 7.19
N MET A 44 11.33 -1.17 7.46
CA MET A 44 11.91 -1.67 8.72
C MET A 44 13.44 -1.72 8.66
N LEU A 45 14.00 -1.87 7.46
CA LEU A 45 15.44 -2.00 7.23
C LEU A 45 16.14 -0.64 7.03
N HIS A 46 15.50 0.32 6.37
CA HIS A 46 16.13 1.57 5.96
C HIS A 46 15.53 2.80 6.67
N GLY A 47 16.34 3.86 6.80
CA GLY A 47 15.87 5.17 7.25
C GLY A 47 15.19 5.95 6.12
N VAL A 48 14.28 6.90 6.43
CA VAL A 48 13.46 7.61 5.41
C VAL A 48 14.26 8.32 4.30
N ASP A 49 15.45 8.81 4.63
CA ASP A 49 16.35 9.51 3.69
C ASP A 49 17.21 8.54 2.87
N ASP A 50 17.20 7.25 3.19
CA ASP A 50 17.92 6.22 2.44
C ASP A 50 17.30 6.06 1.03
N PRO A 51 18.12 5.96 -0.03
CA PRO A 51 17.65 5.64 -1.37
C PRO A 51 16.78 4.37 -1.42
N GLU A 52 17.06 3.39 -0.57
CA GLU A 52 16.32 2.14 -0.47
C GLU A 52 15.07 2.23 0.40
N TYR A 53 14.78 3.34 1.08
CA TYR A 53 13.47 3.52 1.70
C TYR A 53 12.39 3.66 0.63
N PRO A 54 11.28 2.91 0.72
CA PRO A 54 10.29 2.85 -0.35
C PRO A 54 9.65 4.20 -0.64
N LYS A 55 9.35 4.43 -1.91
CA LYS A 55 8.69 5.66 -2.39
C LYS A 55 7.17 5.55 -2.36
N GLU A 56 6.65 4.35 -2.13
CA GLU A 56 5.24 3.99 -2.20
C GLU A 56 4.48 4.42 -0.95
N TRP A 57 5.15 4.47 0.20
CA TRP A 57 4.61 5.09 1.40
C TRP A 57 4.71 6.59 1.23
N GLN A 58 3.56 7.24 1.01
CA GLN A 58 3.47 8.65 0.70
C GLN A 58 2.49 9.37 1.62
N GLN A 59 2.82 10.63 1.92
CA GLN A 59 1.91 11.57 2.56
C GLN A 59 1.97 12.89 1.82
N GLU A 60 0.81 13.43 1.45
CA GLU A 60 0.69 14.76 0.88
C GLU A 60 0.22 15.75 1.96
N PRO A 61 0.57 17.05 1.87
CA PRO A 61 0.17 18.04 2.86
C PRO A 61 -1.36 18.09 3.02
N GLY A 62 -1.85 17.81 4.23
CA GLY A 62 -3.29 17.81 4.54
C GLY A 62 -4.02 16.51 4.19
N GLU A 63 -3.33 15.51 3.63
CA GLU A 63 -3.89 14.20 3.33
C GLU A 63 -3.45 13.14 4.34
N GLN A 64 -4.25 12.08 4.46
CA GLN A 64 -3.84 10.90 5.21
C GLN A 64 -2.73 10.16 4.46
N PRO A 65 -1.76 9.56 5.17
CA PRO A 65 -0.72 8.77 4.53
C PRO A 65 -1.33 7.57 3.81
N ARG A 66 -0.73 7.18 2.68
CA ARG A 66 -1.17 6.06 1.84
C ARG A 66 0.00 5.25 1.31
N CYS A 67 -0.24 3.96 1.05
CA CYS A 67 0.65 3.14 0.24
C CYS A 67 0.15 3.15 -1.22
N THR A 68 0.93 3.70 -2.15
CA THR A 68 0.53 3.80 -3.57
C THR A 68 0.57 2.48 -4.33
N ALA A 69 1.19 1.46 -3.75
CA ALA A 69 1.25 0.10 -4.28
C ALA A 69 0.32 -0.86 -3.53
N PHE A 70 -0.57 -0.35 -2.66
CA PHE A 70 -1.54 -1.20 -2.00
C PHE A 70 -2.47 -1.86 -3.01
N LEU A 71 -2.53 -3.18 -2.95
CA LEU A 71 -3.48 -4.02 -3.65
C LEU A 71 -4.22 -4.85 -2.61
N SER A 72 -5.53 -4.64 -2.45
CA SER A 72 -6.34 -5.43 -1.53
C SER A 72 -6.43 -6.88 -2.02
N HIS A 73 -6.41 -7.85 -1.09
CA HIS A 73 -6.71 -9.25 -1.39
C HIS A 73 -8.08 -9.44 -2.07
N ASP A 74 -9.05 -8.58 -1.74
CA ASP A 74 -10.41 -8.64 -2.27
C ASP A 74 -10.62 -7.77 -3.52
N ALA A 75 -9.56 -7.13 -4.04
CA ALA A 75 -9.71 -6.29 -5.23
C ALA A 75 -9.99 -7.16 -6.46
N GLU A 76 -11.25 -7.19 -6.91
CA GLU A 76 -11.55 -7.62 -8.27
C GLU A 76 -10.72 -6.77 -9.25
N PRO A 77 -10.14 -7.37 -10.31
CA PRO A 77 -9.39 -6.62 -11.30
C PRO A 77 -10.29 -5.51 -11.84
N MET A 78 -9.92 -4.25 -11.61
CA MET A 78 -10.64 -3.11 -12.18
C MET A 78 -10.74 -3.34 -13.68
N LYS A 79 -11.94 -3.69 -14.16
CA LYS A 79 -12.20 -3.74 -15.59
C LYS A 79 -11.82 -2.37 -16.15
N PRO A 80 -10.98 -2.29 -17.19
CA PRO A 80 -10.65 -1.01 -17.79
C PRO A 80 -11.97 -0.30 -18.12
N LYS A 81 -12.10 0.96 -17.67
CA LYS A 81 -13.29 1.76 -17.95
C LYS A 81 -13.44 1.81 -19.48
N CYS A 82 -14.49 1.17 -20.00
CA CYS A 82 -14.78 1.18 -21.43
C CYS A 82 -14.94 2.64 -21.88
N PRO A 83 -14.21 3.10 -22.91
CA PRO A 83 -14.27 4.50 -23.34
C PRO A 83 -15.66 4.93 -23.86
N ASN A 84 -16.55 3.98 -24.16
CA ASN A 84 -17.88 4.23 -24.72
C ASN A 84 -18.98 4.52 -23.67
N THR A 85 -18.67 4.63 -22.37
CA THR A 85 -19.69 4.96 -21.35
C THR A 85 -19.86 6.46 -21.09
N ILE A 86 -19.07 7.32 -21.74
CA ILE A 86 -19.22 8.79 -21.67
C ILE A 86 -20.56 9.23 -22.29
N ASP A 87 -21.00 8.57 -23.37
CA ASP A 87 -22.23 8.91 -24.08
C ASP A 87 -23.54 8.53 -23.35
N LEU A 88 -23.48 7.88 -22.17
CA LEU A 88 -24.68 7.50 -21.40
C LEU A 88 -25.15 8.53 -20.37
N PHE A 89 -24.41 9.62 -20.16
CA PHE A 89 -24.72 10.63 -19.14
C PHE A 89 -24.82 12.06 -19.68
N GLU A 90 -24.69 12.25 -21.00
CA GLU A 90 -25.07 13.50 -21.67
C GLU A 90 -26.36 13.29 -22.45
N GLY A 91 -27.47 13.66 -21.81
CA GLY A 91 -28.83 13.70 -22.37
C GLY A 91 -29.74 14.50 -21.47
#